data_AF-A0A8J7U2V3-F1
#
_entry.id   AF-A0A8J7U2V3-F1
#
_cell.length_a   1.000
_cell.length_b   1.000
_cell.length_c   1.000
_cell.angle_alpha   90.00
_cell.angle_beta   90.00
_cell.angle_gamma   90.00
#
_symmetry.space_group_name_H-M   'P 1'
#
loop_
_entity.id
_entity.type
_entity.pdbx_description
1 polymer ?
#
loop_
_entity_poly.entity_id
_entity_poly.type
_entity_poly.pdbx_seq_one_letter_code
_entity_poly.pdbx_strand_id
1 'polypeptide(L)'
;MDKEPNQSPLDALFEPLDDERELWREDERPEDVLAVHQRLIDAEAPHEVDDAAFARMRAGVLAEIRKAPKVASSPDKVIQPKIAHWRQPVFLLGAAAAMLLGVLIGSRFWQNSPAPIWYNPVGDAAQHGTDFRQGAARQMVSSLAQPQPDLRNLPYVYDNIAITPTPGNQVHLSFDMATHVSLVRPADDPLVREMLVNALMDRESLNNRLHAVQLSDPTMSPEVKQALVIAMRQDGELSVRLKAMAKLAPFGEEPLVSQALMEVLKNDESVQMRLNALDYLMGSNPAKGDIEALERTLRERGDTPLLMRVNRWERH
;
A
#
# COMPACT_ATOMS: atom_id res chain seq x y z
N MET A 1 20.88 1.32 71.08
CA MET A 1 19.52 1.89 71.10
C MET A 1 19.38 2.65 69.81
N ASP A 2 18.94 1.87 68.85
CA ASP A 2 19.23 2.02 67.44
C ASP A 2 18.08 2.73 66.73
N LYS A 3 18.47 3.47 65.69
CA LYS A 3 17.60 4.18 64.78
C LYS A 3 16.91 3.17 63.86
N GLU A 4 15.57 3.14 63.86
CA GLU A 4 14.81 2.54 62.76
C GLU A 4 14.79 3.48 61.54
N PRO A 5 14.95 2.95 60.31
CA PRO A 5 14.94 3.77 59.12
C PRO A 5 13.53 3.92 58.53
N ASN A 6 13.29 5.14 58.06
CA ASN A 6 12.19 5.63 57.25
C ASN A 6 12.06 4.85 55.92
N GLN A 7 10.98 4.08 55.75
CA GLN A 7 10.61 3.45 54.47
C GLN A 7 9.66 4.37 53.68
N SER A 8 10.02 4.60 52.42
CA SER A 8 9.35 5.48 51.47
C SER A 8 8.11 4.82 50.83
N PRO A 9 7.01 5.54 50.57
CA PRO A 9 5.75 4.97 50.07
C PRO A 9 5.71 4.71 48.55
N LEU A 10 6.83 4.25 47.96
CA LEU A 10 6.93 3.94 46.52
C LEU A 10 7.19 2.46 46.20
N ASP A 11 7.36 1.60 47.21
CA ASP A 11 7.60 0.15 47.02
C ASP A 11 6.30 -0.69 46.92
N ALA A 12 5.13 -0.05 46.83
CA ALA A 12 3.83 -0.72 46.70
C ALA A 12 3.28 -0.77 45.25
N LEU A 13 4.08 -0.42 44.24
CA LEU A 13 3.64 -0.33 42.83
C LEU A 13 4.25 -1.39 41.89
N PHE A 14 4.99 -2.37 42.40
CA PHE A 14 5.52 -3.46 41.60
C PHE A 14 5.37 -4.79 42.32
N GLU A 15 4.15 -5.33 42.32
CA GLU A 15 3.96 -6.78 42.43
C GLU A 15 4.45 -7.45 41.13
N PRO A 16 5.25 -8.51 41.20
CA PRO A 16 5.60 -9.29 40.02
C PRO A 16 4.38 -10.10 39.58
N LEU A 17 3.87 -9.82 38.37
CA LEU A 17 2.86 -10.64 37.69
C LEU A 17 3.48 -12.01 37.35
N ASP A 18 3.30 -12.98 38.23
CA ASP A 18 3.75 -14.37 38.07
C ASP A 18 2.82 -15.23 37.17
N ASP A 19 2.19 -14.63 36.14
CA ASP A 19 1.16 -15.34 35.35
C ASP A 19 1.20 -15.10 33.82
N GLU A 20 2.41 -15.07 33.23
CA GLU A 20 2.59 -15.06 31.77
C GLU A 20 2.61 -16.48 31.14
N ARG A 21 2.07 -17.51 31.82
CA ARG A 21 2.03 -18.89 31.30
C ARG A 21 0.65 -19.39 30.86
N GLU A 22 -0.42 -18.60 30.98
CA GLU A 22 -1.78 -19.01 30.57
C GLU A 22 -2.36 -18.32 29.33
N LEU A 23 -1.57 -17.53 28.57
CA LEU A 23 -2.12 -16.75 27.44
C LEU A 23 -2.01 -17.39 26.03
N TRP A 24 -1.58 -18.65 25.92
CA TRP A 24 -1.56 -19.37 24.64
C TRP A 24 -2.41 -20.63 24.74
N ARG A 25 -3.69 -20.54 24.35
CA ARG A 25 -4.50 -21.74 24.06
C ARG A 25 -3.86 -22.46 22.86
N GLU A 26 -3.52 -23.73 23.02
CA GLU A 26 -2.98 -24.62 21.97
C GLU A 26 -3.94 -24.87 20.78
N ASP A 27 -5.11 -24.22 20.76
CA ASP A 27 -6.12 -24.37 19.71
C ASP A 27 -6.00 -23.33 18.57
N GLU A 28 -5.21 -22.27 18.74
CA GLU A 28 -4.93 -21.30 17.66
C GLU A 28 -3.68 -21.71 16.87
N ARG A 29 -3.79 -22.82 16.13
CA ARG A 29 -2.85 -23.09 15.06
C ARG A 29 -3.03 -22.01 13.98
N PRO A 30 -1.95 -21.41 13.43
CA PRO A 30 -2.07 -20.59 12.23
C PRO A 30 -2.71 -21.49 11.17
N GLU A 31 -3.91 -21.13 10.75
CA GLU A 31 -4.61 -21.85 9.70
C GLU A 31 -3.65 -21.99 8.51
N ASP A 32 -3.53 -23.20 7.97
CA ASP A 32 -2.66 -23.45 6.82
C ASP A 32 -2.97 -22.37 5.78
N VAL A 33 -1.97 -21.58 5.41
CA VAL A 33 -2.13 -20.47 4.46
C VAL A 33 -2.79 -20.97 3.16
N LEU A 34 -2.56 -22.25 2.82
CA LEU A 34 -3.25 -22.96 1.75
C LEU A 34 -4.77 -23.08 1.95
N ALA A 35 -5.25 -23.36 3.17
CA ALA A 35 -6.67 -23.48 3.48
C ALA A 35 -7.39 -22.13 3.50
N VAL A 36 -6.69 -21.04 3.84
CA VAL A 36 -7.21 -19.67 3.68
C VAL A 36 -7.25 -19.28 2.20
N HIS A 37 -6.19 -19.60 1.45
CA HIS A 37 -6.13 -19.35 0.01
C HIS A 37 -7.21 -20.13 -0.75
N GLN A 38 -7.43 -21.40 -0.41
CA GLN A 38 -8.48 -22.23 -1.00
C GLN A 38 -9.87 -21.70 -0.65
N ARG A 39 -10.10 -21.24 0.58
CA ARG A 39 -11.36 -20.58 0.97
C ARG A 39 -11.61 -19.29 0.17
N LEU A 40 -10.57 -18.52 -0.16
CA LEU A 40 -10.70 -17.31 -0.97
C LEU A 40 -11.01 -17.62 -2.44
N ILE A 41 -10.44 -18.72 -2.98
CA ILE A 41 -10.76 -19.22 -4.33
C ILE A 41 -12.20 -19.75 -4.37
N ASP A 42 -12.61 -20.52 -3.37
CA ASP A 42 -13.94 -21.15 -3.29
C ASP A 42 -15.05 -20.14 -2.92
N ALA A 43 -14.69 -19.00 -2.33
CA ALA A 43 -15.65 -17.96 -1.92
C ALA A 43 -16.23 -17.15 -3.07
N GLU A 44 -15.82 -17.41 -4.32
CA GLU A 44 -16.42 -16.91 -5.57
C GLU A 44 -17.04 -15.51 -5.40
N ALA A 45 -16.24 -14.56 -4.93
CA ALA A 45 -16.71 -13.20 -4.73
C ALA A 45 -17.05 -12.63 -6.12
N PRO A 46 -18.30 -12.24 -6.39
CA PRO A 46 -18.70 -11.76 -7.70
C PRO A 46 -18.21 -10.33 -7.86
N HIS A 47 -16.93 -10.18 -8.19
CA HIS A 47 -16.44 -9.01 -8.90
C HIS A 47 -16.11 -9.50 -10.30
N GLU A 48 -17.16 -9.64 -11.11
CA GLU A 48 -17.04 -9.65 -12.56
C GLU A 48 -16.41 -8.29 -12.94
N VAL A 49 -15.08 -8.27 -13.01
CA VAL A 49 -14.35 -7.15 -13.63
C VAL A 49 -14.87 -7.14 -15.06
N ASP A 50 -15.51 -6.05 -15.49
CA ASP A 50 -15.98 -5.91 -16.86
C ASP A 50 -14.82 -6.15 -17.82
N ASP A 51 -14.78 -7.34 -18.43
CA ASP A 51 -13.73 -7.76 -19.34
C ASP A 51 -13.54 -6.75 -20.48
N ALA A 52 -14.63 -6.07 -20.89
CA ALA A 52 -14.56 -5.03 -21.90
C ALA A 52 -13.89 -3.74 -21.39
N ALA A 53 -14.08 -3.36 -20.12
CA ALA A 53 -13.35 -2.25 -19.50
C ALA A 53 -11.85 -2.58 -19.38
N PHE A 54 -11.52 -3.79 -18.90
CA PHE A 54 -10.13 -4.21 -18.77
C PHE A 54 -9.43 -4.33 -20.14
N ALA A 55 -10.12 -4.86 -21.16
CA ALA A 55 -9.60 -4.93 -22.52
C ALA A 55 -9.33 -3.53 -23.12
N ARG A 56 -10.22 -2.56 -22.87
CA ARG A 56 -10.03 -1.16 -23.30
C ARG A 56 -8.80 -0.53 -22.64
N MET A 57 -8.67 -0.67 -21.32
CA MET A 57 -7.53 -0.17 -20.57
C MET A 57 -6.22 -0.80 -21.06
N ARG A 58 -6.19 -2.13 -21.22
CA ARG A 58 -5.03 -2.85 -21.74
C ARG A 58 -4.66 -2.39 -23.15
N ALA A 59 -5.66 -2.19 -24.03
CA ALA A 59 -5.42 -1.68 -25.38
C ALA A 59 -4.85 -0.26 -25.36
N GLY A 60 -5.35 0.62 -24.48
CA GLY A 60 -4.81 1.97 -24.28
C GLY A 60 -3.36 1.96 -23.82
N VAL A 61 -3.04 1.16 -22.78
CA VAL A 61 -1.67 1.01 -22.27
C VAL A 61 -0.73 0.43 -23.33
N LEU A 62 -1.15 -0.63 -24.05
CA LEU A 62 -0.33 -1.23 -25.11
C LEU A 62 -0.11 -0.29 -26.29
N ALA A 63 -1.12 0.49 -26.68
CA ALA A 63 -0.96 1.51 -27.72
C ALA A 63 0.08 2.56 -27.30
N GLU A 64 0.12 2.92 -26.01
CA GLU A 64 1.08 3.90 -25.51
C GLU A 64 2.50 3.33 -25.37
N ILE A 65 2.63 2.09 -24.90
CA ILE A 65 3.93 1.37 -24.90
C ILE A 65 4.49 1.28 -26.33
N ARG A 66 3.64 1.08 -27.34
CA ARG A 66 4.07 1.06 -28.76
C ARG A 66 4.51 2.43 -29.27
N LYS A 67 3.95 3.53 -28.75
CA LYS A 67 4.30 4.91 -29.12
C LYS A 67 5.55 5.41 -28.41
N ALA A 68 5.82 4.96 -27.19
CA ALA A 68 7.03 5.31 -26.48
C ALA A 68 8.24 4.94 -27.36
N PRO A 69 9.17 5.88 -27.62
CA PRO A 69 10.34 5.57 -28.42
C PRO A 69 11.03 4.40 -27.76
N LYS A 70 11.29 3.32 -28.52
CA LYS A 70 12.17 2.24 -28.07
C LYS A 70 13.44 2.94 -27.63
N VAL A 71 13.64 3.04 -26.32
CA VAL A 71 14.89 3.53 -25.75
C VAL A 71 15.90 2.51 -26.24
N ALA A 72 16.56 2.82 -27.35
CA ALA A 72 17.66 2.04 -27.83
C ALA A 72 18.69 2.14 -26.71
N SER A 73 18.78 1.10 -25.91
CA SER A 73 19.90 0.86 -25.02
C SER A 73 21.12 0.67 -25.90
N SER A 74 21.63 1.77 -26.45
CA SER A 74 22.93 1.84 -27.10
C SER A 74 23.94 1.96 -25.96
N PRO A 75 24.83 0.97 -25.75
CA PRO A 75 25.77 0.99 -24.63
C PRO A 75 26.82 2.10 -24.71
N ASP A 76 26.93 2.81 -25.85
CA ASP A 76 28.17 3.53 -26.20
C ASP A 76 28.14 5.05 -26.13
N LYS A 77 27.13 5.68 -25.50
CA LYS A 77 27.18 7.14 -25.28
C LYS A 77 26.78 7.53 -23.86
N VAL A 78 27.71 7.32 -22.93
CA VAL A 78 27.78 8.10 -21.70
C VAL A 78 28.11 9.55 -22.11
N ILE A 79 27.08 10.35 -22.36
CA ILE A 79 27.20 11.80 -22.45
C ILE A 79 27.43 12.28 -21.01
N GLN A 80 28.69 12.54 -20.66
CA GLN A 80 29.01 13.25 -19.42
C GLN A 80 28.51 14.71 -19.57
N PRO A 81 27.53 15.17 -18.76
CA PRO A 81 27.22 16.58 -18.74
C PRO A 81 28.40 17.33 -18.12
N LYS A 82 28.95 18.30 -18.85
CA LYS A 82 29.86 19.31 -18.31
C LYS A 82 29.04 20.17 -17.33
N ILE A 83 29.05 19.81 -16.06
CA ILE A 83 28.47 20.65 -15.01
C ILE A 83 29.45 21.80 -14.75
N ALA A 84 29.03 22.98 -15.17
CA ALA A 84 29.68 24.25 -14.92
C ALA A 84 29.66 24.55 -13.41
N HIS A 85 30.77 25.11 -12.98
CA HIS A 85 31.20 25.29 -11.59
C HIS A 85 30.54 26.56 -11.07
N TRP A 86 29.48 26.42 -10.27
CA TRP A 86 28.93 27.51 -9.47
C TRP A 86 28.95 27.12 -7.99
N ARG A 87 29.84 27.80 -7.26
CA ARG A 87 29.97 27.79 -5.81
C ARG A 87 28.87 28.68 -5.23
N GLN A 88 28.16 28.23 -4.21
CA GLN A 88 28.06 28.87 -2.89
C GLN A 88 27.31 27.97 -1.88
N PRO A 89 27.54 28.14 -0.56
CA PRO A 89 27.39 27.09 0.45
C PRO A 89 26.41 27.47 1.57
N VAL A 90 25.25 26.80 1.70
CA VAL A 90 24.44 26.77 2.93
C VAL A 90 23.67 25.44 2.94
N PHE A 91 23.49 24.85 4.13
CA PHE A 91 22.93 23.52 4.43
C PHE A 91 23.92 22.36 4.59
N LEU A 92 24.99 22.62 5.37
CA LEU A 92 25.65 21.60 6.20
C LEU A 92 25.32 21.90 7.65
N LEU A 93 24.20 21.37 8.15
CA LEU A 93 23.87 21.17 9.57
C LEU A 93 22.49 20.50 9.62
N GLY A 94 22.46 19.17 9.50
CA GLY A 94 21.21 18.41 9.57
C GLY A 94 21.30 16.92 9.24
N ALA A 95 22.41 16.45 8.65
CA ALA A 95 22.55 15.05 8.22
C ALA A 95 23.46 14.17 9.11
N ALA A 96 23.97 14.69 10.23
CA ALA A 96 24.85 13.93 11.13
C ALA A 96 24.13 13.24 12.31
N ALA A 97 22.81 13.46 12.48
CA ALA A 97 22.05 12.87 13.60
C ALA A 97 21.26 11.60 13.21
N ALA A 98 21.13 11.26 11.92
CA ALA A 98 20.34 10.11 11.46
C ALA A 98 21.18 8.83 11.21
N MET A 99 22.52 8.91 11.18
CA MET A 99 23.38 7.74 10.96
C MET A 99 23.79 6.98 12.23
N LEU A 100 23.40 7.44 13.44
CA LEU A 100 23.71 6.75 14.69
C LEU A 100 22.55 5.92 15.27
N LEU A 101 21.34 5.95 14.70
CA LEU A 101 20.23 5.10 15.14
C LEU A 101 19.97 3.86 14.27
N GLY A 102 20.61 3.72 13.12
CA GLY A 102 20.34 2.63 12.15
C GLY A 102 21.17 1.35 12.32
N VAL A 103 22.15 1.30 13.22
CA VAL A 103 23.13 0.20 13.31
C VAL A 103 22.89 -0.76 14.49
N LEU A 104 21.89 -0.51 15.35
CA LEU A 104 21.67 -1.31 16.57
C LEU A 104 20.50 -2.30 16.55
N ILE A 105 19.70 -2.36 15.46
CA ILE A 105 18.54 -3.28 15.38
C ILE A 105 18.82 -4.51 14.47
N GLY A 106 19.92 -4.52 13.70
CA GLY A 106 20.23 -5.62 12.76
C GLY A 106 21.16 -6.72 13.27
N SER A 107 21.77 -6.59 14.46
CA SER A 107 22.92 -7.43 14.86
C SER A 107 22.60 -8.54 15.88
N ARG A 108 21.33 -8.81 16.21
CA ARG A 108 20.96 -9.84 17.21
C ARG A 108 20.28 -11.09 16.68
N PHE A 109 20.06 -11.23 15.37
CA PHE A 109 19.30 -12.37 14.82
C PHE A 109 20.15 -13.44 14.10
N TRP A 110 21.49 -13.36 14.15
CA TRP A 110 22.38 -14.28 13.43
C TRP A 110 23.52 -14.87 14.28
N GLN A 111 23.27 -15.15 15.57
CA GLN A 111 24.26 -15.75 16.48
C GLN A 111 23.91 -17.13 17.04
N ASN A 112 22.80 -17.78 16.65
CA ASN A 112 22.45 -19.12 17.16
C ASN A 112 22.10 -20.11 16.05
N SER A 113 23.09 -20.51 15.25
CA SER A 113 23.00 -21.76 14.48
C SER A 113 24.26 -22.59 14.75
N PRO A 114 24.14 -23.82 15.30
CA PRO A 114 25.29 -24.68 15.51
C PRO A 114 25.83 -25.18 14.16
N ALA A 115 27.13 -24.98 13.94
CA ALA A 115 27.83 -25.46 12.75
C ALA A 115 27.93 -27.00 12.74
N PRO A 116 27.81 -27.65 11.56
CA PRO A 116 28.04 -29.09 11.44
C PRO A 116 29.54 -29.41 11.56
N ILE A 117 29.83 -30.36 12.45
CA ILE A 117 31.16 -30.91 12.70
C ILE A 117 31.57 -31.76 11.50
N TRP A 118 32.58 -31.33 10.73
CA TRP A 118 33.30 -32.19 9.80
C TRP A 118 34.69 -32.53 10.36
N TYR A 119 34.90 -33.82 10.51
CA TYR A 119 36.15 -34.48 10.90
C TYR A 119 37.17 -34.34 9.77
N ASN A 120 38.39 -33.88 10.07
CA ASN A 120 39.54 -34.01 9.17
C ASN A 120 40.73 -34.54 9.99
N PRO A 121 41.25 -35.74 9.71
CA PRO A 121 42.54 -36.18 10.21
C PRO A 121 43.65 -35.80 9.22
N VAL A 122 44.88 -36.01 9.70
CA VAL A 122 46.17 -36.01 8.98
C VAL A 122 46.94 -34.69 9.03
N GLY A 123 48.02 -34.74 9.82
CA GLY A 123 49.07 -33.74 9.91
C GLY A 123 50.22 -33.98 8.94
N ASP A 124 51.14 -33.00 9.00
CA ASP A 124 52.55 -33.02 8.64
C ASP A 124 53.02 -33.86 7.45
N ALA A 125 53.19 -33.19 6.30
CA ALA A 125 54.38 -33.38 5.48
C ALA A 125 54.62 -32.17 4.55
N ALA A 126 55.71 -31.47 4.88
CA ALA A 126 56.72 -30.93 3.96
C ALA A 126 56.30 -30.31 2.62
N GLN A 127 56.46 -28.97 2.57
CA GLN A 127 57.26 -28.25 1.58
C GLN A 127 57.60 -29.01 0.29
N HIS A 128 56.97 -28.63 -0.84
CA HIS A 128 57.59 -28.39 -2.16
C HIS A 128 56.47 -28.17 -3.21
N GLY A 129 56.46 -27.01 -3.87
CA GLY A 129 55.66 -26.76 -5.10
C GLY A 129 54.51 -25.75 -4.96
N THR A 130 54.81 -24.47 -4.78
CA THR A 130 53.81 -23.39 -4.68
C THR A 130 53.48 -22.63 -5.97
N ASP A 131 53.98 -23.06 -7.14
CA ASP A 131 53.83 -22.23 -8.35
C ASP A 131 52.75 -22.68 -9.35
N PHE A 132 52.16 -23.87 -9.21
CA PHE A 132 51.12 -24.32 -10.16
C PHE A 132 49.66 -24.14 -9.67
N ARG A 133 49.43 -23.99 -8.36
CA ARG A 133 48.07 -23.90 -7.78
C ARG A 133 47.50 -22.48 -7.70
N GLN A 134 48.34 -21.44 -7.77
CA GLN A 134 47.86 -20.04 -7.73
C GLN A 134 47.21 -19.58 -9.06
N GLY A 135 47.53 -20.21 -10.19
CA GLY A 135 46.92 -19.88 -11.49
C GLY A 135 45.47 -20.35 -11.62
N ALA A 136 45.18 -21.59 -11.21
CA ALA A 136 43.83 -22.17 -11.29
C ALA A 136 42.86 -21.56 -10.25
N ALA A 137 43.33 -21.26 -9.04
CA ALA A 137 42.51 -20.59 -8.02
C ALA A 137 42.19 -19.13 -8.40
N ARG A 138 43.09 -18.42 -9.07
CA ARG A 138 42.80 -17.07 -9.60
C ARG A 138 41.83 -17.10 -10.78
N GLN A 139 41.86 -18.12 -11.63
CA GLN A 139 40.88 -18.27 -12.71
C GLN A 139 39.47 -18.62 -12.20
N MET A 140 39.34 -19.45 -11.15
CA MET A 140 38.04 -19.77 -10.54
C MET A 140 37.44 -18.61 -9.72
N VAL A 141 38.27 -17.78 -9.08
CA VAL A 141 37.78 -16.56 -8.39
C VAL A 141 37.45 -15.45 -9.39
N SER A 142 38.11 -15.42 -10.56
CA SER A 142 37.79 -14.46 -11.62
C SER A 142 36.50 -14.78 -12.38
N SER A 143 36.05 -16.04 -12.40
CA SER A 143 34.74 -16.41 -12.97
C SER A 143 33.56 -16.16 -12.02
N LEU A 144 33.81 -15.98 -10.72
CA LEU A 144 32.81 -15.52 -9.73
C LEU A 144 32.74 -14.00 -9.60
N ALA A 145 33.68 -13.29 -10.22
CA ALA A 145 33.69 -11.84 -10.38
C ALA A 145 33.09 -11.40 -11.74
N GLN A 146 32.30 -12.26 -12.38
CA GLN A 146 31.42 -11.75 -13.42
C GLN A 146 30.42 -10.80 -12.77
N PRO A 147 30.22 -9.59 -13.31
CA PRO A 147 29.16 -8.71 -12.82
C PRO A 147 27.87 -9.52 -12.88
N GLN A 148 27.28 -9.82 -11.71
CA GLN A 148 25.93 -10.37 -11.68
C GLN A 148 25.10 -9.43 -12.56
N PRO A 149 24.41 -9.95 -13.59
CA PRO A 149 23.57 -9.11 -14.41
C PRO A 149 22.68 -8.31 -13.46
N ASP A 150 22.65 -7.00 -13.64
CA ASP A 150 21.88 -6.12 -12.77
C ASP A 150 20.39 -6.40 -12.99
N LEU A 151 19.88 -7.42 -12.29
CA LEU A 151 18.51 -7.90 -12.38
C LEU A 151 17.51 -6.82 -11.93
N ARG A 152 17.99 -5.75 -11.28
CA ARG A 152 17.17 -4.62 -10.83
C ARG A 152 16.80 -3.66 -11.96
N ASN A 153 17.46 -3.77 -13.12
CA ASN A 153 17.21 -2.93 -14.29
C ASN A 153 16.55 -3.71 -15.44
N LEU A 154 15.91 -4.84 -15.14
CA LEU A 154 15.12 -5.53 -16.15
C LEU A 154 13.87 -4.68 -16.47
N PRO A 155 13.56 -4.44 -17.77
CA PRO A 155 12.40 -3.65 -18.18
C PRO A 155 11.05 -4.32 -17.83
N TYR A 156 11.11 -5.58 -17.40
CA TYR A 156 9.97 -6.42 -17.07
C TYR A 156 10.20 -7.11 -15.72
N VAL A 157 9.17 -7.12 -14.91
CA VAL A 157 9.03 -8.01 -13.75
C VAL A 157 8.29 -9.24 -14.25
N TYR A 158 8.89 -10.40 -14.04
CA TYR A 158 8.26 -11.69 -14.35
C TYR A 158 7.73 -12.30 -13.06
N ASP A 159 6.48 -12.76 -13.08
CA ASP A 159 5.84 -13.44 -11.96
C ASP A 159 5.17 -14.73 -12.45
N ASN A 160 4.73 -15.61 -11.53
CA ASN A 160 4.04 -16.86 -11.86
C ASN A 160 4.80 -17.74 -12.87
N ILE A 161 6.13 -17.81 -12.74
CA ILE A 161 6.99 -18.54 -13.66
C ILE A 161 6.85 -20.04 -13.44
N ALA A 162 6.35 -20.77 -14.43
CA ALA A 162 6.35 -22.22 -14.48
C ALA A 162 7.20 -22.72 -15.66
N ILE A 163 8.09 -23.67 -15.37
CA ILE A 163 9.00 -24.27 -16.33
C ILE A 163 8.78 -25.79 -16.31
N THR A 164 8.29 -26.36 -17.41
CA THR A 164 8.07 -27.80 -17.54
C THR A 164 8.92 -28.40 -18.67
N PRO A 165 9.73 -29.44 -18.41
CA PRO A 165 10.53 -30.06 -19.46
C PRO A 165 9.65 -30.79 -20.47
N THR A 166 10.01 -30.69 -21.74
CA THR A 166 9.33 -31.33 -22.88
C THR A 166 10.32 -32.24 -23.62
N PRO A 167 9.90 -33.38 -24.21
CA PRO A 167 10.79 -34.24 -24.98
C PRO A 167 11.57 -33.48 -26.06
N GLY A 168 12.81 -33.90 -26.33
CA GLY A 168 13.64 -33.29 -27.37
C GLY A 168 14.45 -32.06 -26.92
N ASN A 169 14.84 -32.00 -25.64
CA ASN A 169 15.64 -30.91 -25.08
C ASN A 169 14.94 -29.54 -25.18
N GLN A 170 13.61 -29.53 -24.99
CA GLN A 170 12.77 -28.33 -24.99
C GLN A 170 12.17 -28.11 -23.60
N VAL A 171 11.76 -26.87 -23.32
CA VAL A 171 11.03 -26.50 -22.11
C VAL A 171 9.80 -25.69 -22.49
N HIS A 172 8.69 -25.96 -21.82
CA HIS A 172 7.50 -25.13 -21.85
C HIS A 172 7.61 -24.13 -20.69
N LEU A 173 7.49 -22.84 -21.03
CA LEU A 173 7.68 -21.73 -20.12
C LEU A 173 6.40 -20.89 -20.13
N SER A 174 5.79 -20.69 -18.97
CA SER A 174 4.66 -19.78 -18.78
C SER A 174 4.98 -18.83 -17.63
N PHE A 175 4.70 -17.54 -17.79
CA PHE A 175 4.91 -16.52 -16.77
C PHE A 175 4.02 -15.31 -17.05
N ASP A 176 3.74 -14.53 -16.02
CA ASP A 176 3.17 -13.20 -16.12
C ASP A 176 4.28 -12.17 -16.27
N MET A 177 4.00 -11.11 -17.03
CA MET A 177 4.97 -10.05 -17.30
C MET A 177 4.34 -8.69 -17.01
N ALA A 178 4.89 -7.98 -16.03
CA ALA A 178 4.52 -6.62 -15.71
C ALA A 178 5.64 -5.65 -16.12
N THR A 179 5.30 -4.46 -16.60
CA THR A 179 6.25 -3.38 -16.87
C THR A 179 5.82 -2.11 -16.15
N HIS A 180 6.77 -1.42 -15.53
CA HIS A 180 6.49 -0.13 -14.91
C HIS A 180 6.49 0.96 -15.99
N VAL A 181 5.36 1.63 -16.18
CA VAL A 181 5.22 2.72 -17.13
C VAL A 181 5.05 4.03 -16.36
N SER A 182 5.92 5.02 -16.63
CA SER A 182 5.79 6.38 -16.11
C SER A 182 5.38 7.31 -17.23
N LEU A 183 4.21 7.96 -17.07
CA LEU A 183 3.63 8.87 -18.06
C LEU A 183 3.31 10.20 -17.39
N VAL A 184 3.47 11.29 -18.14
CA VAL A 184 2.95 12.61 -17.77
C VAL A 184 1.81 12.97 -18.72
N ARG A 185 0.65 13.28 -18.15
CA ARG A 185 -0.59 13.55 -18.88
C ARG A 185 -1.38 14.71 -18.26
N PRO A 186 -2.20 15.41 -19.06
CA PRO A 186 -3.20 16.33 -18.53
C PRO A 186 -4.17 15.61 -17.57
N ALA A 187 -4.67 16.33 -16.56
CA ALA A 187 -5.57 15.76 -15.56
C ALA A 187 -6.92 15.31 -16.13
N ASP A 188 -7.33 15.88 -17.26
CA ASP A 188 -8.56 15.55 -17.98
C ASP A 188 -8.38 14.46 -19.05
N ASP A 189 -7.18 13.88 -19.19
CA ASP A 189 -6.91 12.80 -20.14
C ASP A 189 -7.78 11.55 -19.84
N PRO A 190 -8.41 10.90 -20.84
CA PRO A 190 -9.23 9.71 -20.64
C PRO A 190 -8.52 8.59 -19.86
N LEU A 191 -7.23 8.36 -20.14
CA LEU A 191 -6.44 7.36 -19.43
C LEU A 191 -6.28 7.74 -17.96
N VAL A 192 -6.09 9.01 -17.64
CA VAL A 192 -5.98 9.49 -16.25
C VAL A 192 -7.30 9.25 -15.51
N ARG A 193 -8.45 9.52 -16.13
CA ARG A 193 -9.77 9.25 -15.53
C ARG A 193 -9.97 7.76 -15.24
N GLU A 194 -9.64 6.89 -16.20
CA GLU A 194 -9.71 5.43 -16.02
C GLU A 194 -8.80 4.98 -14.87
N MET A 195 -7.56 5.46 -14.82
CA MET A 195 -6.62 5.13 -13.75
C MET A 195 -7.10 5.62 -12.38
N LEU A 196 -7.70 6.81 -12.29
CA LEU A 196 -8.28 7.33 -11.05
C LEU A 196 -9.46 6.49 -10.58
N VAL A 197 -10.36 6.09 -11.49
CA VAL A 197 -11.48 5.19 -11.16
C VAL A 197 -10.96 3.88 -10.61
N ASN A 198 -9.99 3.24 -11.27
CA ASN A 198 -9.41 2.00 -10.77
C ASN A 198 -8.74 2.17 -9.41
N ALA A 199 -7.95 3.23 -9.25
CA ALA A 199 -7.24 3.51 -8.00
C ALA A 199 -8.20 3.85 -6.85
N LEU A 200 -9.40 4.39 -7.12
CA LEU A 200 -10.46 4.54 -6.13
C LEU A 200 -11.09 3.20 -5.73
N MET A 201 -11.17 2.25 -6.65
CA MET A 201 -11.75 0.92 -6.41
C MET A 201 -10.72 -0.11 -5.88
N ASP A 202 -9.44 0.25 -5.84
CA ASP A 202 -8.33 -0.59 -5.34
C ASP A 202 -8.45 -0.82 -3.83
N ARG A 203 -9.02 -1.97 -3.46
CA ARG A 203 -9.21 -2.34 -2.05
C ARG A 203 -7.91 -2.64 -1.32
N GLU A 204 -6.84 -3.01 -2.03
CA GLU A 204 -5.59 -3.46 -1.42
C GLU A 204 -4.73 -2.30 -0.90
N SER A 205 -4.79 -1.14 -1.56
CA SER A 205 -3.93 0.00 -1.21
C SER A 205 -4.71 1.22 -0.71
N LEU A 206 -4.73 1.40 0.61
CA LEU A 206 -5.25 2.63 1.23
C LEU A 206 -4.57 3.89 0.69
N ASN A 207 -3.25 3.86 0.50
CA ASN A 207 -2.52 5.02 0.01
C ASN A 207 -2.94 5.40 -1.42
N ASN A 208 -3.14 4.39 -2.29
CA ASN A 208 -3.62 4.62 -3.66
C ASN A 208 -5.00 5.25 -3.64
N ARG A 209 -5.95 4.72 -2.86
CA ARG A 209 -7.31 5.28 -2.76
C ARG A 209 -7.30 6.72 -2.26
N LEU A 210 -6.52 7.02 -1.21
CA LEU A 210 -6.40 8.39 -0.69
C LEU A 210 -5.80 9.36 -1.71
N HIS A 211 -4.77 8.93 -2.45
CA HIS A 211 -4.18 9.74 -3.51
C HIS A 211 -5.16 9.94 -4.67
N ALA A 212 -5.90 8.89 -5.05
CA ALA A 212 -6.91 8.96 -6.09
C ALA A 212 -8.05 9.92 -5.71
N VAL A 213 -8.56 9.87 -4.48
CA VAL A 213 -9.56 10.86 -3.99
C VAL A 213 -8.98 12.27 -4.03
N GLN A 214 -7.72 12.45 -3.63
CA GLN A 214 -7.08 13.76 -3.62
C GLN A 214 -6.98 14.37 -5.03
N LEU A 215 -6.61 13.56 -6.02
CA LEU A 215 -6.42 13.97 -7.42
C LEU A 215 -7.72 14.03 -8.22
N SER A 216 -8.76 13.30 -7.78
CA SER A 216 -10.05 13.31 -8.44
C SER A 216 -10.76 14.65 -8.30
N ASP A 217 -11.41 15.04 -9.38
CA ASP A 217 -12.37 16.15 -9.45
C ASP A 217 -13.69 15.59 -10.04
N PRO A 218 -14.83 15.73 -9.34
CA PRO A 218 -16.12 15.24 -9.82
C PRO A 218 -16.55 15.78 -11.19
N THR A 219 -15.98 16.89 -11.66
CA THR A 219 -16.26 17.48 -12.98
C THR A 219 -15.49 16.82 -14.13
N MET A 220 -14.45 16.02 -13.83
CA MET A 220 -13.65 15.36 -14.86
C MET A 220 -14.49 14.41 -15.72
N SER A 221 -15.35 13.61 -15.08
CA SER A 221 -16.25 12.69 -15.77
C SER A 221 -17.33 12.12 -14.84
N PRO A 222 -18.47 11.67 -15.39
CA PRO A 222 -19.48 10.94 -14.64
C PRO A 222 -18.93 9.69 -13.93
N GLU A 223 -17.97 8.99 -14.54
CA GLU A 223 -17.36 7.77 -14.00
C GLU A 223 -16.53 8.07 -12.75
N VAL A 224 -15.73 9.14 -12.77
CA VAL A 224 -14.96 9.59 -11.58
C VAL A 224 -15.90 10.04 -10.46
N LYS A 225 -16.97 10.77 -10.80
CA LYS A 225 -17.99 11.18 -9.81
C LYS A 225 -18.66 9.96 -9.18
N GLN A 226 -19.04 8.97 -9.98
CA GLN A 226 -19.64 7.72 -9.50
C GLN A 226 -18.67 6.94 -8.61
N ALA A 227 -17.39 6.86 -8.98
CA ALA A 227 -16.35 6.21 -8.18
C ALA A 227 -16.15 6.92 -6.82
N LEU A 228 -16.18 8.25 -6.78
CA LEU A 228 -16.17 9.01 -5.53
C LEU A 228 -17.42 8.74 -4.67
N VAL A 229 -18.61 8.63 -5.28
CA VAL A 229 -19.85 8.28 -4.57
C VAL A 229 -19.76 6.89 -3.96
N ILE A 230 -19.20 5.91 -4.69
CA ILE A 230 -18.96 4.56 -4.17
C ILE A 230 -17.96 4.62 -3.01
N ALA A 231 -16.82 5.31 -3.17
CA ALA A 231 -15.82 5.46 -2.12
C ALA A 231 -16.40 6.13 -0.86
N MET A 232 -17.25 7.15 -1.00
CA MET A 232 -17.93 7.79 0.13
C MET A 232 -18.84 6.82 0.90
N ARG A 233 -19.57 5.96 0.19
CA ARG A 233 -20.60 5.08 0.78
C ARG A 233 -20.04 3.77 1.34
N GLN A 234 -18.99 3.25 0.72
CA GLN A 234 -18.62 1.83 0.85
C GLN A 234 -17.14 1.59 1.18
N ASP A 235 -16.27 2.60 1.17
CA ASP A 235 -14.88 2.37 1.54
C ASP A 235 -14.77 1.93 3.00
N GLY A 236 -14.01 0.86 3.25
CA GLY A 236 -13.79 0.35 4.60
C GLY A 236 -13.07 1.36 5.50
N GLU A 237 -12.31 2.29 4.91
CA GLU A 237 -11.54 3.28 5.66
C GLU A 237 -12.29 4.61 5.78
N LEU A 238 -12.60 4.99 7.01
CA LEU A 238 -13.32 6.23 7.34
C LEU A 238 -12.65 7.47 6.73
N SER A 239 -11.31 7.49 6.70
CA SER A 239 -10.55 8.61 6.12
C SER A 239 -10.80 8.78 4.62
N VAL A 240 -10.98 7.68 3.88
CA VAL A 240 -11.31 7.73 2.45
C VAL A 240 -12.74 8.23 2.27
N ARG A 241 -13.68 7.66 3.03
CA ARG A 241 -15.10 8.05 3.00
C ARG A 241 -15.30 9.55 3.24
N LEU A 242 -14.67 10.09 4.28
CA LEU A 242 -14.74 11.51 4.63
C LEU A 242 -14.15 12.42 3.55
N LYS A 243 -13.00 12.05 2.97
CA LYS A 243 -12.38 12.84 1.90
C LYS A 243 -13.23 12.81 0.62
N ALA A 244 -13.80 11.66 0.27
CA ALA A 244 -14.69 11.53 -0.87
C ALA A 244 -15.95 12.39 -0.67
N MET A 245 -16.55 12.37 0.52
CA MET A 245 -17.67 13.25 0.86
C MET A 245 -17.32 14.73 0.70
N ALA A 246 -16.15 15.16 1.20
CA ALA A 246 -15.71 16.54 1.08
C ALA A 246 -15.51 16.98 -0.39
N LYS A 247 -15.04 16.07 -1.26
CA LYS A 247 -14.94 16.31 -2.70
C LYS A 247 -16.29 16.45 -3.39
N LEU A 248 -17.29 15.70 -2.91
CA LEU A 248 -18.64 15.69 -3.47
C LEU A 248 -19.54 16.81 -2.93
N ALA A 249 -19.25 17.33 -1.73
CA ALA A 249 -20.09 18.33 -1.05
C ALA A 249 -20.48 19.55 -1.91
N PRO A 250 -19.61 20.14 -2.75
CA PRO A 250 -20.00 21.26 -3.63
C PRO A 250 -21.08 20.90 -4.66
N PHE A 251 -21.32 19.62 -4.88
CA PHE A 251 -22.30 19.07 -5.83
C PHE A 251 -23.54 18.51 -5.11
N GLY A 252 -23.77 18.89 -3.86
CA GLY A 252 -24.84 18.35 -3.01
C GLY A 252 -26.27 18.52 -3.55
N GLU A 253 -26.49 19.48 -4.47
CA GLU A 253 -27.78 19.67 -5.15
C GLU A 253 -27.99 18.69 -6.32
N GLU A 254 -26.93 18.06 -6.82
CA GLU A 254 -27.06 17.08 -7.90
C GLU A 254 -27.80 15.83 -7.39
N PRO A 255 -28.78 15.29 -8.13
CA PRO A 255 -29.59 14.16 -7.66
C PRO A 255 -28.76 12.95 -7.19
N LEU A 256 -27.70 12.61 -7.93
CA LEU A 256 -26.80 11.50 -7.58
C LEU A 256 -26.12 11.72 -6.22
N VAL A 257 -25.61 12.93 -5.97
CA VAL A 257 -24.85 13.25 -4.76
C VAL A 257 -25.79 13.45 -3.57
N SER A 258 -26.90 14.17 -3.77
CA SER A 258 -27.94 14.36 -2.75
C SER A 258 -28.49 13.02 -2.24
N GLN A 259 -28.81 12.11 -3.16
CA GLN A 259 -29.28 10.77 -2.81
C GLN A 259 -28.22 9.98 -2.05
N ALA A 260 -26.96 10.03 -2.48
CA ALA A 260 -25.86 9.36 -1.80
C ALA A 260 -25.62 9.91 -0.38
N LEU A 261 -25.68 11.23 -0.19
CA LEU A 261 -25.57 11.87 1.13
C LEU A 261 -26.75 11.47 2.04
N MET A 262 -27.97 11.41 1.50
CA MET A 262 -29.14 10.96 2.23
C MET A 262 -29.02 9.50 2.68
N GLU A 263 -28.43 8.64 1.85
CA GLU A 263 -28.13 7.26 2.23
C GLU A 263 -27.06 7.16 3.32
N VAL A 264 -25.98 7.94 3.23
CA VAL A 264 -24.97 8.02 4.29
C VAL A 264 -25.61 8.45 5.59
N LEU A 265 -26.41 9.51 5.58
CA LEU A 265 -27.10 10.02 6.76
C LEU A 265 -28.00 8.95 7.41
N LYS A 266 -28.66 8.13 6.60
CA LYS A 266 -29.55 7.05 7.08
C LYS A 266 -28.79 5.84 7.58
N ASN A 267 -27.76 5.40 6.87
CA ASN A 267 -27.25 4.03 7.01
C ASN A 267 -25.79 3.94 7.47
N ASP A 268 -25.02 5.02 7.43
CA ASP A 268 -23.60 4.96 7.78
C ASP A 268 -23.41 4.68 9.28
N GLU A 269 -22.54 3.73 9.59
CA GLU A 269 -22.17 3.34 10.95
C GLU A 269 -21.49 4.49 11.72
N SER A 270 -20.75 5.34 11.02
CA SER A 270 -20.00 6.43 11.62
C SER A 270 -20.92 7.61 11.89
N VAL A 271 -21.05 7.97 13.17
CA VAL A 271 -21.75 9.19 13.60
C VAL A 271 -21.15 10.43 12.92
N GLN A 272 -19.82 10.46 12.71
CA GLN A 272 -19.14 11.56 12.04
C GLN A 272 -19.54 11.68 10.57
N MET A 273 -19.63 10.56 9.84
CA MET A 273 -20.12 10.55 8.45
C MET A 273 -21.56 11.09 8.38
N ARG A 274 -22.44 10.62 9.27
CA ARG A 274 -23.83 11.09 9.32
C ARG A 274 -23.94 12.58 9.63
N LEU A 275 -23.17 13.09 10.59
CA LEU A 275 -23.15 14.52 10.93
C LEU A 275 -22.67 15.38 9.76
N ASN A 276 -21.60 14.98 9.08
CA ASN A 276 -21.09 15.71 7.92
C ASN A 276 -22.08 15.67 6.74
N ALA A 277 -22.69 14.51 6.47
CA ALA A 277 -23.70 14.39 5.43
C ALA A 277 -24.90 15.30 5.71
N LEU A 278 -25.35 15.37 6.96
CA LEU A 278 -26.38 16.32 7.39
C LEU A 278 -25.95 17.77 7.14
N ASP A 279 -24.74 18.14 7.55
CA ASP A 279 -24.25 19.52 7.36
C ASP A 279 -24.18 19.91 5.88
N TYR A 280 -23.75 19.00 5.01
CA TYR A 280 -23.72 19.24 3.57
C TYR A 280 -25.12 19.34 2.96
N LEU A 281 -26.04 18.45 3.34
CA LEU A 281 -27.44 18.50 2.89
C LEU A 281 -28.12 19.79 3.32
N MET A 282 -27.90 20.25 4.56
CA MET A 282 -28.44 21.52 5.04
C MET A 282 -27.80 22.73 4.35
N GLY A 283 -26.50 22.66 4.03
CA GLY A 283 -25.79 23.68 3.26
C GLY A 283 -26.32 23.83 1.82
N SER A 284 -26.84 22.76 1.22
CA SER A 284 -27.48 22.78 -0.11
C SER A 284 -28.95 23.26 -0.12
N ASN A 285 -29.44 23.82 0.99
CA ASN A 285 -30.79 24.36 1.13
C ASN A 285 -31.90 23.37 0.69
N PRO A 286 -32.05 22.24 1.42
CA PRO A 286 -32.96 21.18 1.03
C PRO A 286 -34.42 21.65 1.16
N ALA A 287 -35.34 21.03 0.40
CA ALA A 287 -36.75 21.38 0.51
C ALA A 287 -37.26 21.09 1.92
N LYS A 288 -38.16 21.94 2.44
CA LYS A 288 -38.70 21.79 3.81
C LYS A 288 -39.27 20.39 4.07
N GLY A 289 -39.93 19.79 3.07
CA GLY A 289 -40.46 18.43 3.16
C GLY A 289 -39.38 17.36 3.40
N ASP A 290 -38.17 17.56 2.88
CA ASP A 290 -37.04 16.64 3.05
C ASP A 290 -36.50 16.71 4.48
N ILE A 291 -36.48 17.91 5.08
CA ILE A 291 -36.08 18.13 6.48
C ILE A 291 -37.07 17.44 7.42
N GLU A 292 -38.38 17.63 7.21
CA GLU A 292 -39.41 17.00 8.06
C GLU A 292 -39.39 15.46 7.95
N ALA A 293 -39.17 14.93 6.74
CA ALA A 293 -39.02 13.50 6.51
C ALA A 293 -37.78 12.95 7.23
N LEU A 294 -36.67 13.69 7.17
CA LEU A 294 -35.43 13.35 7.84
C LEU A 294 -35.58 13.36 9.36
N GLU A 295 -36.19 14.40 9.94
CA GLU A 295 -36.45 14.46 11.38
C GLU A 295 -37.24 13.25 11.88
N ARG A 296 -38.27 12.85 11.14
CA ARG A 296 -39.08 11.67 11.48
C ARG A 296 -38.20 10.43 11.56
N THR A 297 -37.37 10.18 10.53
CA THR A 297 -36.44 9.05 10.49
C THR A 297 -35.42 9.11 11.63
N LEU A 298 -34.88 10.29 11.97
CA LEU A 298 -33.91 10.45 13.05
C LEU A 298 -34.53 10.21 14.44
N ARG A 299 -35.79 10.62 14.65
CA ARG A 299 -36.54 10.34 15.89
C ARG A 299 -36.81 8.85 16.05
N GLU A 300 -37.22 8.17 14.98
CA GLU A 300 -37.48 6.72 15.00
C GLU A 300 -36.22 5.92 15.36
N ARG A 301 -35.04 6.36 14.94
CA ARG A 301 -33.76 5.72 15.33
C ARG A 301 -33.25 6.11 16.72
N GLY A 302 -33.75 7.18 17.32
CA GLY A 302 -33.20 7.73 18.56
C GLY A 302 -31.84 8.44 18.38
N ASP A 303 -31.56 8.96 17.18
CA ASP A 303 -30.28 9.63 16.84
C ASP A 303 -30.21 11.05 17.41
N THR A 304 -30.09 11.13 18.75
CA THR A 304 -30.10 12.39 19.51
C THR A 304 -29.09 13.43 19.03
N PRO A 305 -27.82 13.08 18.68
CA PRO A 305 -26.86 14.06 18.17
C PRO A 305 -27.30 14.73 16.86
N LEU A 306 -27.89 13.96 15.94
CA LEU A 306 -28.36 14.47 14.65
C LEU A 306 -29.59 15.36 14.84
N LEU A 307 -30.53 14.97 15.71
CA LEU A 307 -31.69 15.80 16.05
C LEU A 307 -31.30 17.15 16.64
N MET A 308 -30.33 17.19 17.56
CA MET A 308 -29.81 18.44 18.11
C MET A 308 -29.17 19.33 17.05
N ARG A 309 -28.54 18.72 16.04
CA ARG A 309 -27.92 19.42 14.91
C ARG A 309 -29.00 20.01 13.99
N VAL A 310 -30.03 19.26 13.62
CA VAL A 310 -31.16 19.73 12.79
C VAL A 310 -31.88 20.92 13.46
N ASN A 311 -32.25 20.80 14.73
CA ASN A 311 -32.92 21.87 15.51
C ASN A 311 -32.10 23.17 15.61
N ARG A 312 -30.78 23.13 15.36
CA ARG A 312 -29.95 24.34 15.31
C ARG A 312 -30.19 25.12 14.02
N TRP A 313 -30.41 24.42 12.90
CA TRP A 313 -30.63 25.02 11.60
C TRP A 313 -32.00 25.69 11.50
N GLU A 314 -33.05 25.11 12.08
CA GLU A 314 -34.40 25.74 12.08
C GLU A 314 -34.47 27.07 12.81
N ARG A 315 -33.48 27.39 13.66
CA ARG A 315 -33.43 28.63 14.43
C ARG A 315 -32.75 29.79 13.69
N HIS A 316 -32.26 29.56 12.47
CA HIS A 316 -31.58 30.54 11.63
C HIS A 316 -32.35 30.75 10.33
#